data_AF-A0A7C4YBD5-F1
#
_entry.id   AF-A0A7C4YBD5-F1
#
_cell.length_a   1.000
_cell.length_b   1.000
_cell.length_c   1.000
_cell.angle_alpha   90.00
_cell.angle_beta   90.00
_cell.angle_gamma   90.00
#
_symmetry.space_group_name_H-M   'P 1'
#
loop_
_entity.id
_entity.type
_entity.pdbx_description
1 polymer ?
#
loop_
_entity_poly.entity_id
_entity_poly.type
_entity_poly.pdbx_seq_one_letter_code
_entity_poly.pdbx_strand_id
1 'polypeptide(L)'
;MEQEPTIFDELFALLRPDRVLRDPRATGQGVVVGIIDSGVDRAVLEEKFRGRGTPIQRIEGAIFRPDKPDPVPYDGRQSAPHGTTVADTILTLAPDVKLYSADVFGPHGGSEVETVIRALHHAIDVWKCKIVNLSLGVPEHRLQQIQRRMQFQRAIEEAYFRDVLVFAAAHNEHPITRSYPAAFAPPLISVDKGLFDDPLQFAYRLRDQIEFQAHSRGYLGPFAREPATSWATPHLAGIAARILSLRPGLKPFEIKTILYWLFRSSENGPAPR
;
A
#
# COMPACT_ATOMS: atom_id res chain seq x y z
N MET A 1 -22.30 36.44 10.61
CA MET A 1 -20.89 36.87 10.57
C MET A 1 -20.12 35.75 9.93
N GLU A 2 -19.62 35.94 8.71
CA GLU A 2 -18.60 35.03 8.17
C GLU A 2 -17.37 35.15 9.07
N GLN A 3 -16.86 34.01 9.54
CA GLN A 3 -15.62 33.97 10.31
C GLN A 3 -14.46 34.34 9.40
N GLU A 4 -13.54 35.18 9.88
CA GLU A 4 -12.31 35.49 9.14
C GLU A 4 -11.49 34.20 8.92
N PRO A 5 -10.91 34.02 7.72
CA PRO A 5 -10.10 32.85 7.42
C PRO A 5 -8.87 32.79 8.32
N THR A 6 -8.55 31.59 8.78
CA THR A 6 -7.38 31.29 9.60
C THR A 6 -6.18 30.91 8.73
N ILE A 7 -4.99 30.88 9.32
CA ILE A 7 -3.77 30.39 8.64
C ILE A 7 -3.91 28.93 8.15
N PHE A 8 -4.79 28.13 8.77
CA PHE A 8 -5.06 26.76 8.31
C PHE A 8 -5.87 26.74 7.02
N ASP A 9 -6.75 27.73 6.80
CA ASP A 9 -7.50 27.86 5.56
C ASP A 9 -6.56 28.18 4.39
N GLU A 10 -5.57 29.05 4.62
CA GLU A 10 -4.49 29.32 3.65
C GLU A 10 -3.65 28.06 3.37
N LEU A 11 -3.26 27.32 4.42
CA LEU A 11 -2.50 26.08 4.28
C LEU A 11 -3.27 25.03 3.46
N PHE A 12 -4.58 24.84 3.72
CA PHE A 12 -5.41 23.89 2.98
C PHE A 12 -5.69 24.31 1.54
N ALA A 13 -5.70 25.62 1.25
CA ALA A 13 -5.75 26.14 -0.11
C ALA A 13 -4.47 25.83 -0.91
N LEU A 14 -3.33 25.65 -0.23
CA LEU A 14 -2.06 25.23 -0.85
C LEU A 14 -1.94 23.71 -0.97
N LEU A 15 -2.37 22.97 0.06
CA LEU A 15 -2.29 21.51 0.14
C LEU A 15 -3.49 20.83 -0.55
N ARG A 16 -3.62 21.03 -1.86
CA ARG A 16 -4.68 20.40 -2.66
C ARG A 16 -4.19 19.14 -3.38
N PRO A 17 -5.05 18.11 -3.56
CA PRO A 17 -4.68 16.90 -4.29
C PRO A 17 -4.14 17.14 -5.70
N ASP A 18 -4.72 18.08 -6.46
CA ASP A 18 -4.25 18.43 -7.80
C ASP A 18 -2.81 18.95 -7.78
N ARG A 19 -2.46 19.77 -6.79
CA ARG A 19 -1.11 20.37 -6.69
C ARG A 19 -0.07 19.38 -6.21
N VAL A 20 -0.42 18.55 -5.21
CA VAL A 20 0.54 17.61 -4.61
C VAL A 20 0.64 16.33 -5.44
N LEU A 21 -0.50 15.70 -5.73
CA LEU A 21 -0.51 14.38 -6.35
C LEU A 21 -0.31 14.46 -7.87
N ARG A 22 -0.54 15.59 -8.53
CA ARG A 22 -0.25 15.74 -9.98
C ARG A 22 0.99 16.60 -10.27
N ASP A 23 1.79 16.92 -9.24
CA ASP A 23 3.11 17.54 -9.45
C ASP A 23 3.95 16.63 -10.37
N PRO A 24 4.59 17.16 -11.43
CA PRO A 24 5.43 16.37 -12.34
C PRO A 24 6.58 15.62 -11.65
N ARG A 25 7.00 16.06 -10.46
CA ARG A 25 8.06 15.44 -9.65
C ARG A 25 7.54 14.37 -8.69
N ALA A 26 6.22 14.24 -8.55
CA ALA A 26 5.58 13.28 -7.66
C ALA A 26 5.54 11.88 -8.29
N THR A 27 6.67 11.34 -8.74
CA THR A 27 6.72 10.08 -9.53
C THR A 27 7.02 8.83 -8.71
N GLY A 28 7.32 8.98 -7.42
CA GLY A 28 7.83 7.89 -6.57
C GLY A 28 9.35 7.71 -6.64
N GLN A 29 10.06 8.54 -7.39
CA GLN A 29 11.53 8.49 -7.48
C GLN A 29 12.17 8.55 -6.09
N GLY A 30 13.13 7.66 -5.85
CA GLY A 30 13.86 7.55 -4.57
C GLY A 30 13.11 6.82 -3.47
N VAL A 31 11.87 6.37 -3.71
CA VAL A 31 11.08 5.61 -2.74
C VAL A 31 11.24 4.11 -3.00
N VAL A 32 11.61 3.37 -1.96
CA VAL A 32 11.71 1.90 -1.99
C VAL A 32 10.42 1.30 -1.43
N VAL A 33 9.76 0.44 -2.22
CA VAL A 33 8.46 -0.17 -1.90
C VAL A 33 8.59 -1.69 -1.88
N GLY A 34 8.24 -2.31 -0.76
CA GLY A 34 8.11 -3.76 -0.63
C GLY A 34 6.66 -4.21 -0.81
N ILE A 35 6.43 -5.20 -1.66
CA ILE A 35 5.13 -5.84 -1.84
C ILE A 35 5.23 -7.25 -1.26
N ILE A 36 4.51 -7.51 -0.18
CA ILE A 36 4.43 -8.84 0.44
C ILE A 36 3.12 -9.46 0.01
N ASP A 37 3.20 -10.38 -0.96
CA ASP A 37 2.05 -10.94 -1.69
C ASP A 37 2.44 -12.29 -2.34
N SER A 38 1.85 -12.67 -3.48
CA SER A 38 2.08 -13.92 -4.22
C SER A 38 3.20 -13.83 -5.27
N GLY A 39 4.19 -12.97 -5.03
CA GLY A 39 5.25 -12.69 -5.99
C GLY A 39 4.80 -11.79 -7.14
N VAL A 40 5.75 -11.42 -8.00
CA VAL A 40 5.53 -10.56 -9.17
C VAL A 40 6.11 -11.22 -10.41
N ASP A 41 5.39 -11.15 -11.52
CA ASP A 41 5.93 -11.48 -12.84
C ASP A 41 6.58 -10.23 -13.42
N ARG A 42 7.91 -10.17 -13.29
CA ARG A 42 8.69 -9.02 -13.72
C ARG A 42 8.59 -8.78 -15.22
N ALA A 43 8.60 -9.85 -16.02
CA ALA A 43 8.65 -9.73 -17.48
C ALA A 43 7.36 -9.10 -18.02
N VAL A 44 6.21 -9.52 -17.48
CA VAL A 44 4.89 -8.97 -17.84
C VAL A 44 4.83 -7.46 -17.58
N LEU A 45 5.31 -7.00 -16.42
CA LEU A 45 5.29 -5.57 -16.09
C LEU A 45 6.32 -4.78 -16.90
N GLU A 46 7.56 -5.26 -17.00
CA GLU A 46 8.59 -4.58 -17.80
C GLU A 46 8.16 -4.42 -19.26
N GLU A 47 7.51 -5.42 -19.85
CA GLU A 47 6.96 -5.33 -21.21
C GLU A 47 5.82 -4.31 -21.30
N LYS A 48 4.81 -4.40 -20.41
CA LYS A 48 3.66 -3.49 -20.39
C LYS A 48 4.09 -2.03 -20.28
N PHE A 49 4.99 -1.73 -19.35
CA PHE A 49 5.43 -0.36 -19.08
C PHE A 49 6.39 0.17 -20.15
N ARG A 50 7.25 -0.69 -20.73
CA ARG A 50 8.03 -0.34 -21.92
C ARG A 50 7.13 0.00 -23.11
N GLY A 51 6.08 -0.79 -23.35
CA GLY A 51 5.11 -0.54 -24.43
C GLY A 51 4.31 0.76 -24.25
N ARG A 52 4.21 1.29 -23.02
CA ARG A 52 3.59 2.59 -22.71
C ARG A 52 4.56 3.78 -22.79
N GLY A 53 5.84 3.54 -23.06
CA GLY A 53 6.87 4.59 -23.08
C GLY A 53 7.32 5.06 -21.69
N THR A 54 6.99 4.33 -20.62
CA THR A 54 7.35 4.65 -19.23
C THR A 54 8.08 3.46 -18.59
N PRO A 55 9.32 3.17 -19.01
CA PRO A 55 10.06 2.02 -18.49
C PRO A 55 10.26 2.12 -16.99
N ILE A 56 10.04 1.01 -16.28
CA ILE A 56 10.17 0.91 -14.83
C ILE A 56 11.58 0.47 -14.41
N GLN A 57 11.93 0.72 -13.15
CA GLN A 57 13.13 0.12 -12.55
C GLN A 57 12.99 -1.41 -12.47
N ARG A 58 14.13 -2.12 -12.55
CA ARG A 58 14.15 -3.58 -12.39
C ARG A 58 13.59 -4.00 -11.04
N ILE A 59 12.59 -4.87 -11.08
CA ILE A 59 11.97 -5.49 -9.91
C ILE A 59 12.91 -6.57 -9.35
N GLU A 60 13.20 -6.48 -8.07
CA GLU A 60 13.97 -7.46 -7.29
C GLU A 60 13.05 -8.10 -6.24
N GLY A 61 13.53 -9.08 -5.50
CA GLY A 61 12.67 -9.76 -4.53
C GLY A 61 13.27 -11.00 -3.91
N ALA A 62 12.44 -11.71 -3.15
CA ALA A 62 12.74 -13.04 -2.63
C ALA A 62 11.46 -13.85 -2.40
N ILE A 63 11.61 -15.16 -2.26
CA ILE A 63 10.52 -16.11 -1.99
C ILE A 63 10.68 -16.64 -0.57
N PHE A 64 9.67 -16.43 0.26
CA PHE A 64 9.63 -16.87 1.66
C PHE A 64 8.80 -18.14 1.76
N ARG A 65 9.38 -19.15 2.41
CA ARG A 65 8.71 -20.43 2.64
C ARG A 65 8.74 -20.80 4.12
N PRO A 66 7.72 -21.49 4.65
CA PRO A 66 7.67 -21.88 6.06
C PRO A 66 8.74 -22.92 6.42
N ASP A 67 9.14 -23.77 5.46
CA ASP A 67 10.14 -24.84 5.63
C ASP A 67 11.59 -24.37 5.58
N LYS A 68 11.85 -23.10 5.25
CA LYS A 68 13.20 -22.54 5.12
C LYS A 68 13.36 -21.27 5.95
N PRO A 69 14.42 -21.17 6.78
CA PRO A 69 14.67 -19.97 7.59
C PRO A 69 15.07 -18.76 6.72
N ASP A 70 15.87 -19.01 5.69
CA ASP A 70 16.32 -17.99 4.74
C ASP A 70 15.41 -17.92 3.51
N PRO A 71 15.17 -16.72 2.95
CA PRO A 71 14.40 -16.60 1.74
C PRO A 71 15.18 -17.15 0.54
N VAL A 72 14.45 -17.72 -0.42
CA VAL A 72 15.00 -18.24 -1.67
C VAL A 72 15.09 -17.09 -2.69
N PRO A 73 16.09 -17.08 -3.58
CA PRO A 73 16.20 -16.05 -4.62
C PRO A 73 14.93 -15.92 -5.47
N TYR A 74 14.57 -14.68 -5.78
CA TYR A 74 13.51 -14.36 -6.73
C TYR A 74 13.99 -14.52 -8.17
N ASP A 75 13.26 -15.32 -8.94
CA ASP A 75 13.56 -15.63 -10.34
C ASP A 75 12.84 -14.69 -11.33
N GLY A 76 12.05 -13.74 -10.84
CA GLY A 76 11.24 -12.86 -11.67
C GLY A 76 9.82 -13.36 -11.93
N ARG A 77 9.39 -14.46 -11.28
CA ARG A 77 8.06 -15.04 -11.44
C ARG A 77 7.22 -14.89 -10.19
N GLN A 78 5.92 -14.92 -10.40
CA GLN A 78 4.90 -14.99 -9.36
C GLN A 78 4.46 -16.44 -9.12
N SER A 79 4.03 -16.76 -7.91
CA SER A 79 3.31 -18.01 -7.62
C SER A 79 1.82 -17.93 -7.95
N ALA A 80 1.23 -16.74 -7.85
CA ALA A 80 -0.16 -16.47 -8.24
C ALA A 80 -0.29 -15.04 -8.84
N PRO A 81 -1.29 -14.78 -9.70
CA PRO A 81 -1.42 -13.51 -10.43
C PRO A 81 -1.59 -12.25 -9.58
N HIS A 82 -2.00 -12.40 -8.32
CA HIS A 82 -2.47 -11.30 -7.46
C HIS A 82 -1.38 -10.24 -7.23
N GLY A 83 -0.18 -10.65 -6.81
CA GLY A 83 0.93 -9.73 -6.53
C GLY A 83 1.39 -8.91 -7.75
N THR A 84 1.30 -9.46 -8.97
CA THR A 84 1.60 -8.69 -10.19
C THR A 84 0.57 -7.59 -10.44
N THR A 85 -0.71 -7.82 -10.16
CA THR A 85 -1.76 -6.79 -10.26
C THR A 85 -1.58 -5.70 -9.19
N VAL A 86 -1.16 -6.08 -7.98
CA VAL A 86 -0.80 -5.13 -6.91
C VAL A 86 0.38 -4.27 -7.32
N ALA A 87 1.44 -4.88 -7.86
CA ALA A 87 2.63 -4.18 -8.35
C ALA A 87 2.32 -3.23 -9.52
N ASP A 88 1.53 -3.70 -10.48
CA ASP A 88 1.05 -2.90 -11.62
C ASP A 88 0.32 -1.62 -11.17
N THR A 89 -0.48 -1.73 -10.12
CA THR A 89 -1.21 -0.61 -9.54
C THR A 89 -0.25 0.44 -8.99
N ILE A 90 0.71 0.04 -8.15
CA ILE A 90 1.71 0.96 -7.58
C ILE A 90 2.52 1.62 -8.71
N LEU A 91 3.00 0.84 -9.68
CA LEU A 91 3.79 1.36 -10.80
C LEU A 91 3.00 2.27 -11.75
N THR A 92 1.68 2.07 -11.86
CA THR A 92 0.81 2.98 -12.63
C THR A 92 0.72 4.36 -11.97
N LEU A 93 0.67 4.41 -10.63
CA LEU A 93 0.58 5.65 -9.88
C LEU A 93 1.94 6.30 -9.62
N ALA A 94 2.98 5.50 -9.40
CA ALA A 94 4.31 5.96 -9.02
C ALA A 94 5.37 5.16 -9.82
N PRO A 95 5.57 5.48 -11.11
CA PRO A 95 6.37 4.66 -12.03
C PRO A 95 7.86 4.59 -11.69
N ASP A 96 8.38 5.55 -10.92
CA ASP A 96 9.82 5.65 -10.62
C ASP A 96 10.22 5.02 -9.28
N VAL A 97 9.31 4.31 -8.60
CA VAL A 97 9.66 3.58 -7.37
C VAL A 97 10.64 2.45 -7.63
N LYS A 98 11.47 2.12 -6.62
CA LYS A 98 12.20 0.85 -6.58
C LYS A 98 11.34 -0.19 -5.89
N LEU A 99 10.95 -1.23 -6.62
CA LEU A 99 10.03 -2.26 -6.12
C LEU A 99 10.77 -3.54 -5.74
N TYR A 100 10.48 -4.05 -4.54
CA TYR A 100 10.84 -5.39 -4.08
C TYR A 100 9.61 -6.27 -3.92
N SER A 101 9.65 -7.48 -4.48
CA SER A 101 8.61 -8.50 -4.37
C SER A 101 8.98 -9.55 -3.32
N ALA A 102 8.17 -9.71 -2.29
CA ALA A 102 8.23 -10.82 -1.36
C ALA A 102 7.07 -11.78 -1.65
N ASP A 103 7.38 -12.95 -2.22
CA ASP A 103 6.39 -14.02 -2.35
C ASP A 103 6.29 -14.80 -1.04
N VAL A 104 5.15 -14.72 -0.35
CA VAL A 104 4.90 -15.43 0.93
C VAL A 104 3.94 -16.61 0.80
N PHE A 105 3.31 -16.80 -0.36
CA PHE A 105 2.37 -17.89 -0.60
C PHE A 105 3.06 -19.11 -1.22
N GLY A 106 4.08 -18.88 -2.05
CA GLY A 106 4.73 -19.92 -2.83
C GLY A 106 3.75 -20.66 -3.77
N PRO A 107 4.23 -21.69 -4.51
CA PRO A 107 3.43 -22.36 -5.55
C PRO A 107 2.20 -23.10 -5.03
N HIS A 108 2.09 -23.32 -3.72
CA HIS A 108 0.99 -24.06 -3.10
C HIS A 108 -0.11 -23.15 -2.53
N GLY A 109 0.03 -21.82 -2.62
CA GLY A 109 -1.06 -20.86 -2.38
C GLY A 109 -1.43 -20.63 -0.91
N GLY A 110 -0.57 -20.99 0.05
CA GLY A 110 -0.82 -20.80 1.48
C GLY A 110 0.32 -20.04 2.15
N SER A 111 -0.01 -19.05 2.98
CA SER A 111 0.96 -18.27 3.76
C SER A 111 0.63 -18.36 5.24
N GLU A 112 1.66 -18.56 6.06
CA GLU A 112 1.57 -18.47 7.51
C GLU A 112 1.91 -17.06 8.00
N VAL A 113 1.42 -16.68 9.17
CA VAL A 113 1.67 -15.35 9.77
C VAL A 113 3.17 -15.15 10.02
N GLU A 114 3.86 -16.19 10.45
CA GLU A 114 5.29 -16.24 10.69
C GLU A 114 6.09 -15.97 9.41
N THR A 115 5.58 -16.43 8.25
CA THR A 115 6.19 -16.17 6.93
C THR A 115 6.02 -14.69 6.55
N VAL A 116 4.84 -14.10 6.80
CA VAL A 116 4.58 -12.67 6.57
C VAL A 116 5.46 -11.80 7.48
N ILE A 117 5.59 -12.15 8.76
CA ILE A 117 6.44 -11.44 9.73
C ILE A 117 7.90 -11.46 9.26
N ARG A 118 8.42 -12.62 8.82
CA ARG A 118 9.77 -12.73 8.27
C ARG A 118 9.97 -11.86 7.03
N ALA A 119 9.01 -11.86 6.10
CA ALA A 119 9.06 -11.01 4.92
C ALA A 119 9.03 -9.51 5.28
N LEU A 120 8.24 -9.12 6.29
CA LEU A 120 8.19 -7.76 6.80
C LEU A 120 9.54 -7.33 7.38
N HIS A 121 10.15 -8.14 8.24
CA HIS A 121 11.49 -7.86 8.77
C HIS A 121 12.53 -7.77 7.65
N HIS A 122 12.48 -8.65 6.64
CA HIS A 122 13.41 -8.59 5.51
C HIS A 122 13.23 -7.29 4.70
N ALA A 123 11.99 -6.86 4.45
CA ALA A 123 11.71 -5.60 3.76
C ALA A 123 12.26 -4.39 4.53
N ILE A 124 12.15 -4.39 5.86
CA ILE A 124 12.67 -3.32 6.72
C ILE A 124 14.20 -3.37 6.79
N ASP A 125 14.79 -4.55 7.00
CA ASP A 125 16.18 -4.68 7.44
C ASP A 125 17.17 -4.87 6.30
N VAL A 126 16.75 -5.54 5.23
CA VAL A 126 17.60 -5.85 4.09
C VAL A 126 17.32 -4.90 2.94
N TRP A 127 16.06 -4.75 2.55
CA TRP A 127 15.68 -3.90 1.42
C TRP A 127 15.54 -2.42 1.78
N LYS A 128 15.49 -2.10 3.07
CA LYS A 128 15.33 -0.72 3.57
C LYS A 128 14.11 -0.03 2.95
N CYS A 129 13.00 -0.77 2.84
CA CYS A 129 11.75 -0.25 2.29
C CYS A 129 11.25 0.93 3.12
N LYS A 130 10.81 2.00 2.44
CA LYS A 130 10.08 3.11 3.06
C LYS A 130 8.59 2.79 3.16
N ILE A 131 8.07 2.03 2.19
CA ILE A 131 6.68 1.58 2.14
C ILE A 131 6.64 0.06 2.05
N VAL A 132 5.74 -0.57 2.79
CA VAL A 132 5.38 -1.98 2.64
C VAL A 132 3.88 -2.08 2.37
N ASN A 133 3.50 -2.73 1.27
CA ASN A 133 2.11 -3.01 0.92
C ASN A 133 1.74 -4.46 1.26
N LEU A 134 0.70 -4.62 2.09
CA LEU A 134 0.11 -5.89 2.49
C LEU A 134 -1.32 -5.98 1.94
N SER A 135 -1.46 -6.46 0.69
CA SER A 135 -2.76 -6.77 0.09
C SER A 135 -3.24 -8.18 0.45
N LEU A 136 -3.06 -8.53 1.73
CA LEU A 136 -3.39 -9.83 2.30
C LEU A 136 -3.94 -9.65 3.72
N GLY A 137 -4.58 -10.67 4.24
CA GLY A 137 -4.96 -10.68 5.64
C GLY A 137 -5.49 -12.02 6.14
N VAL A 138 -5.48 -12.18 7.45
CA VAL A 138 -6.00 -13.33 8.18
C VAL A 138 -7.28 -12.89 8.91
N PRO A 139 -8.44 -13.45 8.56
CA PRO A 139 -9.69 -13.20 9.29
C PRO A 139 -9.55 -13.50 10.78
N GLU A 140 -10.22 -12.72 11.62
CA GLU A 140 -10.08 -12.79 13.08
C GLU A 140 -10.29 -14.20 13.65
N HIS A 141 -11.27 -14.94 13.14
CA HIS A 141 -11.55 -16.31 13.57
C HIS A 141 -10.40 -17.29 13.27
N ARG A 142 -9.49 -16.98 12.34
CA ARG A 142 -8.28 -17.76 12.04
C ARG A 142 -7.04 -17.26 12.79
N LEU A 143 -7.11 -16.10 13.44
CA LEU A 143 -6.02 -15.51 14.23
C LEU A 143 -6.39 -15.39 15.73
N GLN A 144 -7.06 -16.41 16.26
CA GLN A 144 -7.49 -16.43 17.66
C GLN A 144 -6.34 -16.69 18.64
N GLN A 145 -5.24 -17.28 18.17
CA GLN A 145 -4.07 -17.54 19.02
C GLN A 145 -3.42 -16.21 19.44
N ILE A 146 -3.57 -15.87 20.72
CA ILE A 146 -3.10 -14.61 21.31
C ILE A 146 -1.62 -14.37 21.01
N GLN A 147 -0.79 -15.40 21.15
CA GLN A 147 0.66 -15.27 20.91
C GLN A 147 0.98 -14.88 19.47
N ARG A 148 0.39 -15.56 18.48
CA ARG A 148 0.57 -15.22 17.05
C ARG A 148 0.06 -13.82 16.74
N ARG A 149 -1.09 -13.44 17.29
CA ARG A 149 -1.66 -12.09 17.14
C ARG A 149 -0.74 -11.02 17.71
N MET A 150 -0.20 -11.23 18.91
CA MET A 150 0.74 -10.31 19.54
C MET A 150 2.07 -10.22 18.79
N GLN A 151 2.61 -11.34 18.30
CA GLN A 151 3.82 -11.36 17.48
C GLN A 151 3.63 -10.55 16.19
N PHE A 152 2.49 -10.75 15.52
CA PHE A 152 2.21 -10.00 14.30
C PHE A 152 2.04 -8.50 14.59
N GLN A 153 1.31 -8.15 15.63
CA GLN A 153 1.16 -6.74 16.05
C GLN A 153 2.52 -6.10 16.35
N ARG A 154 3.40 -6.78 17.11
CA ARG A 154 4.75 -6.27 17.41
C ARG A 154 5.58 -6.01 16.15
N ALA A 155 5.49 -6.89 15.15
CA ALA A 155 6.20 -6.70 13.89
C ALA A 155 5.70 -5.46 13.13
N ILE A 156 4.39 -5.18 13.18
CA ILE A 156 3.80 -3.96 12.60
C ILE A 156 4.25 -2.71 13.38
N GLU A 157 4.24 -2.76 14.71
CA GLU A 157 4.71 -1.67 15.57
C GLU A 157 6.21 -1.37 15.34
N GLU A 158 7.02 -2.40 15.17
CA GLU A 158 8.44 -2.24 14.85
C GLU A 158 8.66 -1.53 13.51
N ALA A 159 7.86 -1.87 12.48
CA ALA A 159 7.91 -1.15 11.21
C ALA A 159 7.63 0.34 11.39
N TYR A 160 6.62 0.69 12.19
CA TYR A 160 6.29 2.07 12.53
C TYR A 160 7.46 2.78 13.22
N PHE A 161 8.05 2.16 14.25
CA PHE A 161 9.18 2.74 14.99
C PHE A 161 10.47 2.84 14.16
N ARG A 162 10.60 2.03 13.11
CA ARG A 162 11.70 2.08 12.14
C ARG A 162 11.40 2.98 10.93
N ASP A 163 10.38 3.85 11.03
CA ASP A 163 10.03 4.85 10.02
C ASP A 163 9.56 4.24 8.67
N VAL A 164 8.97 3.04 8.72
CA VAL A 164 8.41 2.33 7.57
C VAL A 164 6.89 2.43 7.57
N LEU A 165 6.32 2.82 6.43
CA LEU A 165 4.87 2.91 6.25
C LEU A 165 4.31 1.56 5.80
N VAL A 166 3.52 0.93 6.66
CA VAL A 166 2.81 -0.30 6.30
C VAL A 166 1.39 0.05 5.87
N PHE A 167 0.99 -0.36 4.67
CA PHE A 167 -0.38 -0.28 4.17
C PHE A 167 -0.99 -1.67 4.19
N ALA A 168 -2.18 -1.82 4.78
CA ALA A 168 -2.81 -3.13 4.91
C ALA A 168 -4.28 -3.11 4.48
N ALA A 169 -4.65 -4.10 3.66
CA ALA A 169 -6.03 -4.29 3.20
C ALA A 169 -6.94 -4.77 4.33
N ALA A 170 -8.10 -4.11 4.49
CA ALA A 170 -9.21 -4.66 5.24
C ALA A 170 -9.78 -5.92 4.56
N HIS A 171 -10.73 -6.60 5.20
CA HIS A 171 -11.45 -7.70 4.54
C HIS A 171 -12.39 -7.15 3.47
N ASN A 172 -12.60 -7.91 2.39
CA ASN A 172 -13.53 -7.52 1.31
C ASN A 172 -15.00 -7.40 1.75
N GLU A 173 -15.33 -7.92 2.93
CA GLU A 173 -16.66 -7.89 3.56
C GLU A 173 -16.68 -6.97 4.80
N HIS A 174 -15.65 -6.13 5.01
CA HIS A 174 -15.65 -5.16 6.10
C HIS A 174 -16.95 -4.30 6.05
N PRO A 175 -17.64 -4.08 7.20
CA PRO A 175 -17.23 -4.41 8.57
C PRO A 175 -17.69 -5.77 9.10
N ILE A 176 -18.36 -6.59 8.28
CA ILE A 176 -18.91 -7.88 8.72
C ILE A 176 -17.77 -8.79 9.18
N THR A 177 -16.67 -8.81 8.41
CA THR A 177 -15.49 -9.62 8.71
C THR A 177 -14.30 -8.72 9.04
N ARG A 178 -13.73 -8.92 10.24
CA ARG A 178 -12.47 -8.29 10.66
C ARG A 178 -11.28 -9.12 10.22
N SER A 179 -10.22 -8.47 9.74
CA SER A 179 -9.00 -9.12 9.26
C SER A 179 -7.74 -8.38 9.71
N TYR A 180 -6.69 -9.15 10.00
CA TYR A 180 -5.37 -8.65 10.40
C TYR A 180 -4.39 -8.79 9.23
N PRO A 181 -3.49 -7.82 8.99
CA PRO A 181 -3.05 -6.81 9.95
C PRO A 181 -3.83 -5.48 9.91
N ALA A 182 -4.75 -5.24 8.98
CA ALA A 182 -5.43 -3.93 8.90
C ALA A 182 -6.12 -3.50 10.21
N ALA A 183 -6.69 -4.45 10.96
CA ALA A 183 -7.26 -4.19 12.28
C ALA A 183 -6.22 -3.91 13.40
N PHE A 184 -4.91 -3.91 13.10
CA PHE A 184 -3.88 -3.44 14.04
C PHE A 184 -3.62 -1.94 13.96
N ALA A 185 -4.26 -1.17 13.07
CA ALA A 185 -4.14 0.29 13.08
C ALA A 185 -4.35 0.87 14.50
N PRO A 186 -3.59 1.89 14.94
CA PRO A 186 -2.91 2.91 14.12
C PRO A 186 -1.43 2.76 13.72
N PRO A 187 -0.59 1.79 14.16
CA PRO A 187 0.81 1.69 13.68
C PRO A 187 0.96 1.43 12.17
N LEU A 188 -0.12 1.10 11.47
CA LEU A 188 -0.18 0.99 10.01
C LEU A 188 -1.29 1.87 9.43
N ILE A 189 -1.33 2.02 8.11
CA ILE A 189 -2.42 2.64 7.35
C ILE A 189 -3.37 1.54 6.89
N SER A 190 -4.57 1.50 7.46
CA SER A 190 -5.60 0.51 7.13
C SER A 190 -6.50 1.00 5.99
N VAL A 191 -6.72 0.15 4.99
CA VAL A 191 -7.36 0.55 3.72
C VAL A 191 -8.53 -0.38 3.37
N ASP A 192 -9.70 0.21 3.19
CA ASP A 192 -10.91 -0.39 2.62
C ASP A 192 -11.11 0.03 1.16
N LYS A 193 -12.05 -0.61 0.47
CA LYS A 193 -12.39 -0.31 -0.92
C LYS A 193 -13.37 0.86 -1.01
N GLY A 194 -13.06 1.82 -1.88
CA GLY A 194 -13.98 2.85 -2.33
C GLY A 194 -14.18 2.79 -3.84
N LEU A 195 -15.33 3.28 -4.29
CA LEU A 195 -15.60 3.47 -5.71
C LEU A 195 -15.28 4.93 -6.04
N PHE A 196 -14.17 5.14 -6.74
CA PHE A 196 -13.70 6.45 -7.16
C PHE A 196 -13.40 6.39 -8.67
N ASP A 197 -13.63 7.46 -9.40
CA ASP A 197 -13.37 7.51 -10.83
C ASP A 197 -11.89 7.74 -11.13
N ASP A 198 -11.24 8.62 -10.34
CA ASP A 198 -9.82 8.92 -10.45
C ASP A 198 -9.00 7.97 -9.54
N PRO A 199 -7.95 7.31 -10.04
CA PRO A 199 -7.11 6.44 -9.23
C PRO A 199 -6.33 7.14 -8.12
N LEU A 200 -6.20 8.47 -8.17
CA LEU A 200 -5.59 9.27 -7.10
C LEU A 200 -6.59 9.71 -6.02
N GLN A 201 -7.88 9.38 -6.18
CA GLN A 201 -8.90 9.68 -5.17
C GLN A 201 -8.94 8.62 -4.06
N PHE A 202 -9.17 9.13 -2.86
CA PHE A 202 -9.31 8.35 -1.64
C PHE A 202 -10.12 9.17 -0.63
N ALA A 203 -10.56 8.54 0.45
CA ALA A 203 -11.28 9.19 1.53
C ALA A 203 -10.78 8.70 2.89
N TYR A 204 -10.86 9.56 3.91
CA TYR A 204 -10.76 9.14 5.30
C TYR A 204 -12.17 8.91 5.84
N ARG A 205 -12.50 7.66 6.18
CA ARG A 205 -13.80 7.26 6.71
C ARG A 205 -13.58 6.17 7.75
N LEU A 206 -13.29 6.60 8.97
CA LEU A 206 -13.03 5.69 10.07
C LEU A 206 -14.26 4.81 10.34
N ARG A 207 -14.08 3.49 10.17
CA ARG A 207 -15.06 2.47 10.56
C ARG A 207 -14.32 1.35 11.29
N ASP A 208 -14.68 1.14 12.55
CA ASP A 208 -13.88 0.35 13.50
C ASP A 208 -12.42 0.82 13.54
N GLN A 209 -11.49 0.00 13.05
CA GLN A 209 -10.04 0.28 13.00
C GLN A 209 -9.56 0.54 11.56
N ILE A 210 -10.49 0.66 10.60
CA ILE A 210 -10.17 0.89 9.20
C ILE A 210 -10.33 2.38 8.89
N GLU A 211 -9.22 3.04 8.54
CA GLU A 211 -9.13 4.50 8.49
C GLU A 211 -9.47 5.07 7.11
N PHE A 212 -8.97 4.45 6.04
CA PHE A 212 -9.02 5.00 4.69
C PHE A 212 -9.81 4.12 3.71
N GLN A 213 -10.40 4.74 2.70
CA GLN A 213 -10.92 4.11 1.49
C GLN A 213 -10.13 4.62 0.29
N ALA A 214 -9.79 3.74 -0.67
CA ALA A 214 -9.10 4.15 -1.89
C ALA A 214 -9.69 3.48 -3.15
N HIS A 215 -9.27 3.96 -4.33
CA HIS A 215 -9.70 3.40 -5.62
C HIS A 215 -9.47 1.88 -5.66
N SER A 216 -10.51 1.12 -5.96
CA SER A 216 -10.54 -0.31 -5.64
C SER A 216 -10.52 -1.23 -6.85
N ARG A 217 -10.06 -0.77 -8.01
CA ARG A 217 -9.89 -1.61 -9.22
C ARG A 217 -8.42 -1.65 -9.65
N GLY A 218 -7.92 -2.82 -9.97
CA GLY A 218 -6.63 -3.01 -10.63
C GLY A 218 -6.72 -2.90 -12.16
N TYR A 219 -5.55 -2.92 -12.82
CA TYR A 219 -5.43 -2.69 -14.27
C TYR A 219 -4.85 -3.87 -15.04
N LEU A 220 -4.68 -5.02 -14.38
CA LEU A 220 -4.07 -6.20 -14.95
C LEU A 220 -4.72 -7.48 -14.40
N GLY A 221 -5.13 -8.37 -15.29
CA GLY A 221 -5.73 -9.65 -14.93
C GLY A 221 -7.27 -9.64 -14.91
N PRO A 222 -7.90 -10.83 -14.91
CA PRO A 222 -9.33 -10.99 -15.13
C PRO A 222 -10.20 -10.41 -13.99
N PHE A 223 -9.73 -10.47 -12.74
CA PHE A 223 -10.46 -9.99 -11.56
C PHE A 223 -10.15 -8.55 -11.17
N ALA A 224 -9.29 -7.88 -11.93
CA ALA A 224 -8.81 -6.55 -11.57
C ALA A 224 -9.92 -5.48 -11.61
N ARG A 225 -10.98 -5.71 -12.40
CA ARG A 225 -12.10 -4.76 -12.53
C ARG A 225 -13.11 -4.85 -11.38
N GLU A 226 -13.08 -5.92 -10.61
CA GLU A 226 -13.97 -6.12 -9.48
C GLU A 226 -13.44 -5.36 -8.25
N PRO A 227 -14.26 -4.51 -7.60
CA PRO A 227 -13.85 -3.76 -6.42
C PRO A 227 -13.37 -4.64 -5.25
N ALA A 228 -12.10 -4.49 -4.87
CA ALA A 228 -11.49 -5.21 -3.76
C ALA A 228 -10.56 -4.34 -2.91
N THR A 229 -10.45 -4.66 -1.62
CA THR A 229 -9.52 -3.98 -0.70
C THR A 229 -8.07 -4.22 -1.10
N SER A 230 -7.77 -5.41 -1.65
CA SER A 230 -6.46 -5.74 -2.21
C SER A 230 -5.99 -4.81 -3.32
N TRP A 231 -6.93 -4.19 -4.06
CA TRP A 231 -6.64 -3.19 -5.08
C TRP A 231 -6.59 -1.78 -4.48
N ALA A 232 -7.40 -1.49 -3.45
CA ALA A 232 -7.40 -0.19 -2.77
C ALA A 232 -6.08 0.10 -2.04
N THR A 233 -5.53 -0.88 -1.33
CA THR A 233 -4.27 -0.73 -0.59
C THR A 233 -3.10 -0.24 -1.46
N PRO A 234 -2.81 -0.83 -2.64
CA PRO A 234 -1.73 -0.36 -3.49
C PRO A 234 -2.00 1.01 -4.13
N HIS A 235 -3.25 1.42 -4.31
CA HIS A 235 -3.54 2.79 -4.72
C HIS A 235 -3.07 3.79 -3.66
N LEU A 236 -3.46 3.58 -2.41
CA LEU A 236 -3.06 4.49 -1.33
C LEU A 236 -1.55 4.44 -1.05
N ALA A 237 -0.93 3.26 -1.16
CA ALA A 237 0.52 3.11 -1.08
C ALA A 237 1.23 3.87 -2.22
N GLY A 238 0.71 3.80 -3.45
CA GLY A 238 1.21 4.56 -4.60
C GLY A 238 1.09 6.07 -4.39
N ILE A 239 -0.06 6.56 -3.89
CA ILE A 239 -0.27 7.96 -3.51
C ILE A 239 0.77 8.40 -2.47
N ALA A 240 1.03 7.59 -1.44
CA ALA A 240 2.05 7.89 -0.45
C ALA A 240 3.46 7.94 -1.06
N ALA A 241 3.78 7.07 -2.02
CA ALA A 241 5.05 7.12 -2.74
C ALA A 241 5.21 8.43 -3.54
N ARG A 242 4.13 8.92 -4.17
CA ARG A 242 4.12 10.23 -4.86
C ARG A 242 4.43 11.38 -3.90
N ILE A 243 3.84 11.37 -2.71
CA ILE A 243 4.12 12.37 -1.66
C ILE A 243 5.58 12.26 -1.18
N LEU A 244 6.06 11.04 -0.95
CA LEU A 244 7.41 10.80 -0.45
C LEU A 244 8.50 11.17 -1.47
N SER A 245 8.25 11.11 -2.78
CA SER A 245 9.24 11.59 -3.76
C SER A 245 9.41 13.11 -3.72
N LEU A 246 8.39 13.86 -3.29
CA LEU A 246 8.50 15.30 -3.04
C LEU A 246 9.17 15.59 -1.69
N ARG A 247 8.98 14.73 -0.69
CA ARG A 247 9.55 14.87 0.65
C ARG A 247 9.90 13.50 1.26
N PRO A 248 11.12 12.97 1.03
CA PRO A 248 11.47 11.60 1.41
C PRO A 248 11.51 11.33 2.93
N GLY A 249 11.74 12.37 3.74
CA GLY A 249 11.93 12.25 5.19
C GLY A 249 10.65 12.17 6.02
N LEU A 250 9.47 12.17 5.40
CA LEU A 250 8.19 12.16 6.13
C LEU A 250 8.01 10.87 6.93
N LYS A 251 7.55 11.02 8.17
CA LYS A 251 7.26 9.95 9.11
C LYS A 251 5.86 9.37 8.89
N PRO A 252 5.57 8.14 9.35
CA PRO A 252 4.25 7.52 9.19
C PRO A 252 3.08 8.40 9.65
N PHE A 253 3.20 9.05 10.80
CA PHE A 253 2.14 9.94 11.31
C PHE A 253 1.96 11.21 10.46
N GLU A 254 3.04 11.73 9.87
CA GLU A 254 3.00 12.90 8.98
C GLU A 254 2.30 12.54 7.68
N ILE A 255 2.60 11.37 7.08
CA ILE A 255 1.89 10.90 5.90
C ILE A 255 0.41 10.67 6.20
N LYS A 256 0.05 10.05 7.33
CA LYS A 256 -1.35 9.92 7.75
C LYS A 256 -2.05 11.29 7.84
N THR A 257 -1.37 12.26 8.43
CA THR A 257 -1.88 13.63 8.57
C THR A 257 -2.09 14.29 7.21
N ILE A 258 -1.10 14.20 6.31
CA ILE A 258 -1.17 14.74 4.96
C ILE A 258 -2.29 14.08 4.17
N LEU A 259 -2.44 12.76 4.23
CA LEU A 259 -3.54 12.05 3.56
C LEU A 259 -4.90 12.55 4.08
N TYR A 260 -5.06 12.67 5.40
CA TYR A 260 -6.28 13.22 5.99
C TYR A 260 -6.56 14.66 5.52
N TRP A 261 -5.55 15.52 5.49
CA TRP A 261 -5.70 16.92 5.04
C TRP A 261 -6.00 17.03 3.54
N LEU A 262 -5.38 16.19 2.71
CA LEU A 262 -5.69 16.13 1.27
C LEU A 262 -7.14 15.72 1.02
N PHE A 263 -7.66 14.76 1.79
CA PHE A 263 -9.08 14.40 1.76
C PHE A 263 -9.98 15.57 2.22
N ARG A 264 -9.65 16.24 3.33
CA ARG A 264 -10.40 17.41 3.79
C ARG A 264 -10.43 18.55 2.77
N SER A 265 -9.31 18.76 2.07
CA SER A 265 -9.19 19.76 1.00
C SER A 265 -10.04 19.39 -0.22
N SER A 266 -10.18 18.10 -0.55
CA SER A 266 -11.03 17.66 -1.67
C SER A 266 -12.52 17.79 -1.40
N GLU A 267 -12.98 17.68 -0.15
CA GLU A 267 -14.39 17.92 0.22
C GLU A 267 -14.77 19.41 0.18
N ASN A 268 -13.80 20.30 0.40
CA ASN A 268 -14.02 21.76 0.44
C ASN A 268 -13.71 22.47 -0.89
N GLY A 269 -13.28 21.74 -1.92
CA GLY A 269 -12.99 22.30 -3.24
C GLY A 269 -14.28 22.62 -4.03
N PRO A 270 -14.27 23.61 -4.95
CA PRO A 270 -15.36 23.76 -5.88
C PRO A 270 -15.50 22.46 -6.69
N ALA A 271 -16.74 22.01 -6.91
CA ALA A 271 -17.02 20.81 -7.71
C ALA A 271 -16.25 20.86 -9.04
N PRO A 272 -15.69 19.73 -9.50
CA PRO A 272 -14.98 19.69 -10.78
C PRO A 272 -15.90 20.22 -11.89
N ARG A 273 -15.38 21.18 -12.68
CA ARG A 273 -16.04 21.70 -13.88
C ARG A 273 -16.03 20.68 -15.00
#